data_AF-A0A644WYQ3-F1
#
_entry.id   AF-A0A644WYQ3-F1
#
_cell.length_a   1.000
_cell.length_b   1.000
_cell.length_c   1.000
_cell.angle_alpha   90.00
_cell.angle_beta   90.00
_cell.angle_gamma   90.00
#
_symmetry.space_group_name_H-M   'P 1'
#
loop_
_entity.id
_entity.type
_entity.pdbx_description
1 polymer ?
#
loop_
_entity_poly.entity_id
_entity_poly.type
_entity_poly.pdbx_seq_one_letter_code
_entity_poly.pdbx_strand_id
1 'polypeptide(L)'
;MKLKLYVLSSVLLFGGFVIVGCEGAYIPNEQGEVHEENNTESESVIQDHSKENNYELIDNDVAEIITYDYQHRSMYIAGLKVFEEFSTEEFGFSNEGNVSIKTDENVLRFKMTTATGTTTGTVDGPYVYFEMDLDTNEVIDKKFEPAPDYIKWGKTEFINHSREKIELTDERMVEIGLYFKELIEKIEANF
;
A
#
# COMPACT_ATOMS: atom_id res chain seq x y z
N MET A 1 65.16 3.78 -33.90
CA MET A 1 63.89 3.49 -34.58
C MET A 1 62.84 4.46 -34.04
N LYS A 2 62.26 5.27 -34.93
CA LYS A 2 61.03 6.10 -34.87
C LYS A 2 60.73 6.96 -33.62
N LEU A 3 60.96 8.26 -33.81
CA LEU A 3 60.26 9.40 -33.19
C LEU A 3 58.80 9.45 -33.71
N LYS A 4 57.80 9.63 -32.85
CA LYS A 4 56.57 10.38 -33.17
C LYS A 4 55.98 11.05 -31.92
N LEU A 5 55.63 12.31 -32.12
CA LEU A 5 55.16 13.33 -31.20
C LEU A 5 53.69 13.66 -31.59
N TYR A 6 52.76 13.67 -30.64
CA TYR A 6 51.41 14.29 -30.69
C TYR A 6 51.02 14.51 -29.21
N VAL A 7 50.98 15.68 -28.58
CA VAL A 7 50.35 17.00 -28.81
C VAL A 7 48.82 16.97 -28.75
N LEU A 8 48.30 17.44 -27.59
CA LEU A 8 47.02 18.15 -27.30
C LEU A 8 45.70 17.41 -27.68
N SER A 9 44.52 17.63 -27.09
CA SER A 9 43.98 18.63 -26.15
C SER A 9 42.55 18.19 -25.76
N SER A 10 42.17 18.41 -24.51
CA SER A 10 40.87 18.90 -23.99
C SER A 10 39.54 18.47 -24.66
N VAL A 11 38.70 17.74 -23.90
CA VAL A 11 37.25 18.01 -23.77
C VAL A 11 36.82 17.58 -22.36
N LEU A 12 36.67 18.55 -21.44
CA LEU A 12 35.94 18.41 -20.17
C LEU A 12 34.79 19.40 -20.27
N LEU A 13 33.59 18.91 -20.54
CA LEU A 13 32.34 19.66 -20.56
C LEU A 13 31.18 18.70 -20.30
N PHE A 14 30.09 19.23 -19.76
CA PHE A 14 28.91 18.59 -19.18
C PHE A 14 29.10 18.19 -17.72
N GLY A 15 28.43 18.78 -16.74
CA GLY A 15 27.32 19.72 -16.78
C GLY A 15 26.86 19.83 -15.34
N GLY A 16 27.30 20.87 -14.64
CA GLY A 16 26.94 21.10 -13.25
C GLY A 16 25.45 21.34 -13.12
N PHE A 17 24.83 20.54 -12.28
CA PHE A 17 23.44 20.57 -11.87
C PHE A 17 22.93 21.99 -11.60
N VAL A 18 21.81 22.34 -12.23
CA VAL A 18 20.97 23.45 -11.78
C VAL A 18 20.23 22.95 -10.54
N ILE A 19 20.69 23.38 -9.37
CA ILE A 19 19.93 23.27 -8.13
C ILE A 19 18.82 24.33 -8.21
N VAL A 20 17.63 23.92 -8.62
CA VAL A 20 16.42 24.71 -8.39
C VAL A 20 16.11 24.60 -6.91
N GLY A 21 16.46 25.64 -6.16
CA GLY A 21 16.05 25.80 -4.78
C GLY A 21 14.54 26.08 -4.73
N CYS A 22 13.80 25.24 -4.02
CA CYS A 22 12.48 25.60 -3.53
C CYS A 22 12.66 26.63 -2.41
N GLU A 23 12.41 27.91 -2.72
CA GLU A 23 12.18 28.92 -1.69
C GLU A 23 10.87 28.59 -0.96
N GLY A 24 11.00 27.98 0.21
CA GLY A 24 9.94 27.95 1.20
C GLY A 24 9.81 29.33 1.83
N ALA A 25 8.77 30.07 1.46
CA ALA A 25 8.34 31.24 2.20
C ALA A 25 7.59 30.79 3.46
N TYR A 26 8.35 30.54 4.52
CA TYR A 26 7.84 30.43 5.90
C TYR A 26 7.59 31.85 6.42
N ILE A 27 6.32 32.18 6.68
CA ILE A 27 5.94 33.39 7.43
C ILE A 27 5.54 32.93 8.84
N PRO A 28 6.34 33.23 9.87
CA PRO A 28 5.92 33.07 11.25
C PRO A 28 5.07 34.28 11.66
N ASN A 29 3.85 34.04 12.14
CA ASN A 29 3.09 35.05 12.87
C ASN A 29 3.32 34.84 14.37
N GLU A 30 4.02 35.80 14.98
CA GLU A 30 4.12 35.94 16.43
C GLU A 30 2.81 36.49 17.02
N GLN A 31 2.44 35.88 18.15
CA GLN A 31 1.83 36.47 19.36
C GLN A 31 0.43 37.08 19.29
N GLY A 32 -0.47 36.45 20.04
CA GLY A 32 -1.68 37.04 20.62
C GLY A 32 -2.11 36.21 21.83
N GLU A 33 -2.41 36.89 22.93
CA GLU A 33 -2.48 36.42 24.32
C GLU A 33 -3.67 35.52 24.72
N VAL A 34 -3.55 35.02 25.95
CA VAL A 34 -4.40 34.10 26.74
C VAL A 34 -5.71 34.75 27.24
N HIS A 35 -6.65 33.86 27.63
CA HIS A 35 -7.96 34.02 28.32
C HIS A 35 -9.16 34.09 27.36
N GLU A 36 -10.27 33.39 27.57
CA GLU A 36 -10.87 32.78 28.77
C GLU A 36 -11.92 31.73 28.33
N GLU A 37 -12.20 30.74 29.18
CA GLU A 37 -13.26 29.75 28.99
C GLU A 37 -14.63 30.39 28.75
N ASN A 38 -15.37 29.88 27.76
CA ASN A 38 -16.83 29.78 27.87
C ASN A 38 -17.30 28.53 27.13
N ASN A 39 -17.78 27.57 27.93
CA ASN A 39 -18.59 26.45 27.48
C ASN A 39 -19.80 26.99 26.70
N THR A 40 -19.89 26.66 25.43
CA THR A 40 -21.16 26.61 24.73
C THR A 40 -21.08 25.40 23.82
N GLU A 41 -21.93 24.41 24.12
CA GLU A 41 -22.22 23.28 23.25
C GLU A 41 -22.48 23.79 21.83
N SER A 42 -21.47 23.66 20.98
CA SER A 42 -21.64 23.73 19.54
C SER A 42 -21.76 22.29 19.09
N GLU A 43 -23.00 21.83 18.96
CA GLU A 43 -23.33 20.86 17.92
C GLU A 43 -22.91 21.49 16.58
N SER A 44 -21.63 21.31 16.22
CA SER A 44 -21.20 21.59 14.87
C SER A 44 -21.81 20.50 14.00
N VAL A 45 -22.97 20.81 13.44
CA VAL A 45 -23.45 20.17 12.21
C VAL A 45 -22.34 20.35 11.20
N ILE A 46 -21.48 19.34 11.06
CA ILE A 46 -20.55 19.23 9.95
C ILE A 46 -21.44 18.92 8.74
N GLN A 47 -22.01 19.97 8.15
CA GLN A 47 -22.31 19.97 6.73
C GLN A 47 -20.97 20.10 6.02
N ASP A 48 -20.28 18.97 5.83
CA ASP A 48 -19.18 18.93 4.89
C ASP A 48 -19.72 18.58 3.50
N HIS A 49 -19.63 19.59 2.65
CA HIS A 49 -19.92 19.54 1.23
C HIS A 49 -18.76 18.86 0.51
N SER A 50 -18.72 17.53 0.46
CA SER A 50 -17.89 16.81 -0.52
C SER A 50 -18.38 15.38 -0.80
N LYS A 51 -19.43 15.23 -1.61
CA LYS A 51 -19.64 14.02 -2.43
C LYS A 51 -18.66 14.03 -3.62
N GLU A 52 -17.38 14.11 -3.34
CA GLU A 52 -16.31 14.14 -4.36
C GLU A 52 -15.13 13.22 -3.98
N ASN A 53 -15.29 12.38 -2.96
CA ASN A 53 -14.35 11.31 -2.65
C ASN A 53 -14.90 10.00 -3.24
N ASN A 54 -14.20 9.43 -4.22
CA ASN A 54 -14.51 8.10 -4.79
C ASN A 54 -14.34 6.96 -3.77
N TYR A 55 -13.87 7.26 -2.55
CA TYR A 55 -13.53 6.31 -1.51
C TYR A 55 -14.54 6.35 -0.37
N GLU A 56 -15.11 5.21 -0.04
CA GLU A 56 -15.92 5.04 1.18
C GLU A 56 -15.19 4.18 2.20
N LEU A 57 -15.11 4.65 3.45
CA LEU A 57 -14.63 3.85 4.57
C LEU A 57 -15.71 2.84 4.98
N ILE A 58 -15.36 1.57 5.00
CA ILE A 58 -16.28 0.49 5.34
C ILE A 58 -15.99 0.04 6.77
N ASP A 59 -16.93 0.28 7.69
CA ASP A 59 -16.87 -0.28 9.04
C ASP A 59 -17.18 -1.78 9.00
N ASN A 60 -16.24 -2.61 9.48
CA ASN A 60 -16.38 -4.07 9.42
C ASN A 60 -15.39 -4.83 10.32
N ASP A 61 -15.67 -6.12 10.52
CA ASP A 61 -14.78 -7.08 11.19
C ASP A 61 -13.74 -7.71 10.24
N VAL A 62 -13.70 -7.29 8.97
CA VAL A 62 -12.84 -7.86 7.93
C VAL A 62 -11.40 -7.36 8.04
N ALA A 63 -11.22 -6.04 8.24
CA ALA A 63 -9.92 -5.41 8.38
C ALA A 63 -9.94 -4.25 9.38
N GLU A 64 -8.82 -3.55 9.56
CA GLU A 64 -8.79 -2.29 10.33
C GLU A 64 -9.29 -1.12 9.48
N ILE A 65 -8.89 -1.09 8.21
CA ILE A 65 -9.31 -0.08 7.25
C ILE A 65 -9.65 -0.78 5.94
N ILE A 66 -10.85 -0.49 5.43
CA ILE A 66 -11.23 -0.80 4.05
C ILE A 66 -11.74 0.47 3.41
N THR A 67 -11.21 0.80 2.23
CA THR A 67 -11.78 1.86 1.39
C THR A 67 -12.09 1.33 0.00
N TYR A 68 -13.25 1.68 -0.56
CA TYR A 68 -13.67 1.21 -1.88
C TYR A 68 -13.76 2.33 -2.91
N ASP A 69 -13.09 2.15 -4.06
CA ASP A 69 -13.15 3.00 -5.24
C ASP A 69 -14.11 2.42 -6.28
N TYR A 70 -15.29 3.03 -6.39
CA TYR A 70 -16.34 2.61 -7.33
C TYR A 70 -15.94 2.77 -8.80
N GLN A 71 -15.11 3.77 -9.13
CA GLN A 71 -14.73 4.03 -10.51
C GLN A 71 -13.85 2.91 -11.06
N HIS A 72 -12.98 2.36 -10.22
CA HIS A 72 -12.02 1.32 -10.60
C HIS A 72 -12.37 -0.07 -10.06
N ARG A 73 -13.53 -0.20 -9.40
CA ARG A 73 -13.98 -1.39 -8.67
C ARG A 73 -12.87 -2.00 -7.83
N SER A 74 -12.23 -1.16 -7.03
CA SER A 74 -11.01 -1.48 -6.31
C SER A 74 -11.13 -1.18 -4.83
N MET A 75 -10.86 -2.19 -4.01
CA MET A 75 -10.84 -2.15 -2.57
C MET A 75 -9.40 -2.07 -2.08
N TYR A 76 -9.08 -1.04 -1.31
CA TYR A 76 -7.87 -0.98 -0.49
C TYR A 76 -8.14 -1.59 0.87
N ILE A 77 -7.18 -2.32 1.42
CA ILE A 77 -7.28 -3.08 2.66
C ILE A 77 -6.01 -2.85 3.48
N ALA A 78 -6.16 -2.45 4.75
CA ALA A 78 -5.09 -2.47 5.73
C ALA A 78 -5.54 -3.18 7.01
N GLY A 79 -4.65 -4.00 7.56
CA GLY A 79 -4.91 -4.79 8.76
C GLY A 79 -6.02 -5.83 8.55
N LEU A 80 -5.96 -6.61 7.47
CA LEU A 80 -6.84 -7.74 7.19
C LEU A 80 -6.79 -8.77 8.32
N LYS A 81 -7.96 -9.21 8.80
CA LYS A 81 -8.12 -10.07 10.00
C LYS A 81 -8.63 -11.47 9.66
N VAL A 82 -9.42 -11.60 8.60
CA VAL A 82 -10.20 -12.81 8.29
C VAL A 82 -9.39 -13.98 7.73
N PHE A 83 -8.15 -13.71 7.29
CA PHE A 83 -7.25 -14.73 6.73
C PHE A 83 -5.96 -14.75 7.54
N GLU A 84 -5.75 -15.84 8.27
CA GLU A 84 -4.64 -15.99 9.23
C GLU A 84 -3.27 -15.85 8.59
N GLU A 85 -3.14 -16.25 7.32
CA GLU A 85 -1.89 -16.19 6.56
C GLU A 85 -1.27 -14.79 6.48
N PHE A 86 -2.10 -13.74 6.63
CA PHE A 86 -1.68 -12.34 6.57
C PHE A 86 -1.72 -11.64 7.93
N SER A 87 -2.28 -12.27 8.96
CA SER A 87 -2.60 -11.62 10.24
C SER A 87 -1.86 -12.20 11.44
N THR A 88 -0.92 -13.13 11.23
CA THR A 88 -0.07 -13.62 12.32
C THR A 88 1.09 -12.67 12.62
N GLU A 89 1.46 -12.60 13.89
CA GLU A 89 2.69 -11.94 14.34
C GLU A 89 3.96 -12.56 13.71
N GLU A 90 3.84 -13.79 13.18
CA GLU A 90 4.92 -14.53 12.51
C GLU A 90 5.37 -13.83 11.22
N PHE A 91 4.45 -13.34 10.38
CA PHE A 91 4.81 -12.74 9.09
C PHE A 91 4.81 -11.21 9.08
N GLY A 92 4.37 -10.56 10.17
CA GLY A 92 4.41 -9.12 10.33
C GLY A 92 3.30 -8.59 11.25
N PHE A 93 3.56 -7.47 11.93
CA PHE A 93 2.56 -6.82 12.80
C PHE A 93 1.44 -6.12 12.02
N SER A 94 1.60 -5.98 10.70
CA SER A 94 0.64 -5.30 9.83
C SER A 94 0.63 -5.95 8.46
N ASN A 95 -0.51 -5.86 7.76
CA ASN A 95 -0.65 -6.21 6.36
C ASN A 95 -1.40 -5.11 5.60
N GLU A 96 -1.10 -4.98 4.31
CA GLU A 96 -1.68 -3.98 3.44
C GLU A 96 -1.77 -4.50 2.01
N GLY A 97 -2.84 -4.16 1.31
CA GLY A 97 -3.06 -4.67 -0.01
C GLY A 97 -4.30 -4.10 -0.68
N ASN A 98 -4.66 -4.73 -1.78
CA ASN A 98 -5.84 -4.34 -2.53
C ASN A 98 -6.47 -5.52 -3.27
N VAL A 99 -7.77 -5.42 -3.49
CA VAL A 99 -8.54 -6.34 -4.34
C VAL A 99 -9.26 -5.52 -5.39
N SER A 100 -9.28 -5.95 -6.64
CA SER A 100 -9.99 -5.22 -7.69
C SER A 100 -10.63 -6.15 -8.69
N ILE A 101 -11.80 -5.77 -9.21
CA ILE A 101 -12.44 -6.44 -10.34
C ILE A 101 -12.11 -5.69 -11.63
N LYS A 102 -11.36 -6.34 -12.53
CA LYS A 102 -11.06 -5.84 -13.88
C LYS A 102 -12.10 -6.39 -14.85
N THR A 103 -13.13 -5.59 -15.11
CA THR A 103 -14.32 -6.03 -15.85
C THR A 103 -14.02 -6.32 -17.33
N ASP A 104 -13.08 -5.60 -17.92
CA ASP A 104 -12.60 -5.80 -19.28
C ASP A 104 -11.75 -7.06 -19.44
N GLU A 105 -11.02 -7.46 -18.39
CA GLU A 105 -10.20 -8.67 -18.33
C GLU A 105 -11.00 -9.89 -17.81
N ASN A 106 -12.19 -9.68 -17.24
CA ASN A 106 -13.00 -10.69 -16.55
C ASN A 106 -12.30 -11.35 -15.35
N VAL A 107 -11.50 -10.58 -14.59
CA VAL A 107 -10.71 -11.12 -13.48
C VAL A 107 -10.93 -10.36 -12.18
N LEU A 108 -10.82 -11.09 -11.07
CA LEU A 108 -10.52 -10.54 -9.76
C LEU A 108 -9.03 -10.63 -9.53
N ARG A 109 -8.41 -9.50 -9.17
CA ARG A 109 -7.00 -9.41 -8.83
C ARG A 109 -6.84 -9.14 -7.35
N PHE A 110 -6.11 -9.99 -6.66
CA PHE A 110 -5.77 -9.86 -5.24
C PHE A 110 -4.29 -9.55 -5.07
N LYS A 111 -3.97 -8.62 -4.16
CA LYS A 111 -2.61 -8.26 -3.76
C LYS A 111 -2.56 -8.06 -2.26
N MET A 112 -1.55 -8.61 -1.60
CA MET A 112 -1.32 -8.39 -0.18
C MET A 112 0.17 -8.48 0.14
N THR A 113 0.66 -7.57 0.96
CA THR A 113 1.98 -7.66 1.59
C THR A 113 1.81 -7.64 3.10
N THR A 114 2.66 -8.37 3.81
CA THR A 114 2.83 -8.13 5.25
C THR A 114 4.01 -7.18 5.47
N ALA A 115 4.17 -6.67 6.69
CA ALA A 115 5.26 -5.76 7.02
C ALA A 115 5.62 -5.82 8.52
N THR A 116 6.85 -5.42 8.83
CA THR A 116 7.40 -5.45 10.20
C THR A 116 6.80 -4.41 11.17
N GLY A 117 5.81 -3.61 10.74
CA GLY A 117 4.94 -2.75 11.58
C GLY A 117 5.61 -1.72 12.52
N THR A 118 6.82 -1.24 12.23
CA THR A 118 7.51 -0.24 13.08
C THR A 118 7.51 1.13 12.40
N THR A 119 6.90 2.13 13.02
CA THR A 119 6.75 3.51 12.47
C THR A 119 8.05 4.15 11.99
N THR A 120 9.21 3.69 12.47
CA THR A 120 10.52 3.99 11.90
C THR A 120 11.16 2.76 11.27
N GLY A 121 11.27 2.77 9.94
CA GLY A 121 11.97 1.75 9.17
C GLY A 121 11.21 0.45 9.01
N THR A 122 9.89 0.50 8.79
CA THR A 122 9.12 -0.64 8.30
C THR A 122 9.80 -1.23 7.07
N VAL A 123 9.90 -2.55 7.03
CA VAL A 123 10.36 -3.30 5.87
C VAL A 123 9.22 -4.20 5.44
N ASP A 124 8.90 -4.18 4.14
CA ASP A 124 7.92 -5.08 3.56
C ASP A 124 8.36 -6.53 3.73
N GLY A 125 7.40 -7.39 4.05
CA GLY A 125 7.58 -8.83 4.20
C GLY A 125 7.26 -9.59 2.92
N PRO A 126 6.75 -10.84 3.03
CA PRO A 126 6.27 -11.58 1.88
C PRO A 126 5.13 -10.87 1.15
N TYR A 127 5.09 -11.06 -0.16
CA TYR A 127 4.06 -10.52 -1.04
C TYR A 127 3.30 -11.65 -1.75
N VAL A 128 1.98 -11.53 -1.77
CA VAL A 128 1.06 -12.44 -2.42
C VAL A 128 0.28 -11.69 -3.50
N TYR A 129 0.22 -12.29 -4.68
CA TYR A 129 -0.55 -11.84 -5.82
C TYR A 129 -1.22 -13.02 -6.50
N PHE A 130 -2.47 -12.86 -6.90
CA PHE A 130 -3.10 -13.76 -7.86
C PHE A 130 -4.23 -13.08 -8.63
N GLU A 131 -4.57 -13.68 -9.76
CA GLU A 131 -5.76 -13.38 -10.55
C GLU A 131 -6.65 -14.62 -10.66
N MET A 132 -7.95 -14.39 -10.50
CA MET A 132 -8.98 -15.41 -10.61
C MET A 132 -9.96 -15.00 -11.71
N ASP A 133 -10.21 -15.88 -12.68
CA ASP A 133 -11.26 -15.69 -13.68
C ASP A 133 -12.63 -15.67 -12.99
N LEU A 134 -13.47 -14.69 -13.32
CA LEU A 134 -14.74 -14.47 -12.60
C LEU A 134 -15.86 -15.43 -12.99
N ASP A 135 -15.77 -16.09 -14.14
CA ASP A 135 -16.76 -17.03 -14.65
C ASP A 135 -16.44 -18.46 -14.22
N THR A 136 -15.16 -18.85 -14.29
CA THR A 136 -14.72 -20.21 -13.96
C THR A 136 -14.21 -20.36 -12.53
N ASN A 137 -13.86 -19.25 -11.88
CA ASN A 137 -13.13 -19.20 -10.61
C ASN A 137 -11.75 -19.88 -10.66
N GLU A 138 -11.19 -20.12 -11.84
CA GLU A 138 -9.85 -20.68 -11.96
C GLU A 138 -8.79 -19.59 -11.66
N VAL A 139 -7.73 -19.96 -10.95
CA VAL A 139 -6.56 -19.10 -10.76
C VAL A 139 -5.74 -19.11 -12.05
N ILE A 140 -5.64 -17.96 -12.71
CA ILE A 140 -5.02 -17.84 -14.04
C ILE A 140 -3.61 -17.25 -13.99
N ASP A 141 -3.29 -16.50 -12.94
CA ASP A 141 -1.94 -15.99 -12.67
C ASP A 141 -1.71 -15.93 -11.16
N LYS A 142 -0.46 -16.15 -10.73
CA LYS A 142 -0.06 -16.05 -9.33
C LYS A 142 1.41 -15.77 -9.17
N LYS A 143 1.73 -14.98 -8.15
CA LYS A 143 3.08 -14.63 -7.78
C LYS A 143 3.19 -14.55 -6.26
N PHE A 144 4.22 -15.20 -5.73
CA PHE A 144 4.54 -15.20 -4.32
C PHE A 144 6.00 -14.78 -4.16
N GLU A 145 6.24 -13.60 -3.59
CA GLU A 145 7.60 -13.12 -3.32
C GLU A 145 7.93 -13.32 -1.85
N PRO A 146 9.14 -13.82 -1.54
CA PRO A 146 9.55 -13.99 -0.16
C PRO A 146 9.89 -12.63 0.49
N ALA A 147 9.88 -12.61 1.82
CA ALA A 147 10.40 -11.50 2.60
C ALA A 147 11.86 -11.18 2.21
N PRO A 148 12.33 -9.94 2.45
CA PRO A 148 13.72 -9.59 2.27
C PRO A 148 14.61 -10.34 3.28
N ASP A 149 15.91 -10.20 3.07
CA ASP A 149 16.92 -10.66 4.02
C ASP A 149 17.05 -9.62 5.13
N TYR A 150 16.28 -9.77 6.22
CA TYR A 150 16.21 -8.77 7.29
C TYR A 150 17.55 -8.50 7.97
N ILE A 151 18.50 -9.45 7.92
CA ILE A 151 19.89 -9.25 8.38
C ILE A 151 20.53 -8.08 7.63
N LYS A 152 20.37 -8.03 6.30
CA LYS A 152 20.94 -6.95 5.46
C LYS A 152 20.33 -5.59 5.75
N TRP A 153 19.12 -5.57 6.30
CA TRP A 153 18.39 -4.37 6.68
C TRP A 153 18.60 -3.97 8.15
N GLY A 154 19.44 -4.70 8.89
CA GLY A 154 19.70 -4.43 10.31
C GLY A 154 18.49 -4.71 11.23
N LYS A 155 17.53 -5.51 10.76
CA LYS A 155 16.28 -5.85 11.44
C LYS A 155 16.42 -7.17 12.17
N THR A 156 17.21 -7.15 13.23
CA THR A 156 17.65 -8.36 13.94
C THR A 156 16.52 -9.14 14.61
N GLU A 157 15.48 -8.43 15.01
CA GLU A 157 14.27 -8.97 15.63
C GLU A 157 13.42 -9.83 14.68
N PHE A 158 13.59 -9.66 13.36
CA PHE A 158 12.85 -10.41 12.34
C PHE A 158 13.71 -11.44 11.57
N ILE A 159 14.93 -11.73 12.02
CA ILE A 159 15.87 -12.58 11.26
C ILE A 159 15.29 -13.96 10.93
N ASN A 160 14.52 -14.55 11.85
CA ASN A 160 13.91 -15.88 11.65
C ASN A 160 12.86 -15.91 10.53
N HIS A 161 12.35 -14.74 10.15
CA HIS A 161 11.38 -14.55 9.07
C HIS A 161 12.03 -14.07 7.76
N SER A 162 13.37 -14.04 7.71
CA SER A 162 14.10 -13.65 6.49
C SER A 162 13.86 -14.67 5.39
N ARG A 163 13.52 -14.19 4.19
CA ARG A 163 13.21 -15.04 3.02
C ARG A 163 12.02 -15.96 3.20
N GLU A 164 11.27 -15.80 4.28
CA GLU A 164 10.03 -16.51 4.48
C GLU A 164 9.02 -16.16 3.37
N LYS A 165 8.09 -17.06 3.08
CA LYS A 165 7.18 -16.92 1.95
C LYS A 165 5.80 -17.42 2.35
N ILE A 166 4.78 -16.63 2.04
CA ILE A 166 3.40 -17.05 2.14
C ILE A 166 3.05 -17.74 0.81
N GLU A 167 2.86 -19.06 0.85
CA GLU A 167 2.39 -19.85 -0.28
C GLU A 167 0.94 -20.26 -0.06
N LEU A 168 0.11 -20.07 -1.09
CA LEU A 168 -1.30 -20.46 -1.06
C LEU A 168 -1.56 -21.55 -2.10
N THR A 169 -2.43 -22.50 -1.75
CA THR A 169 -2.96 -23.46 -2.72
C THR A 169 -3.99 -22.79 -3.62
N ASP A 170 -4.28 -23.39 -4.78
CA ASP A 170 -5.27 -22.84 -5.70
C ASP A 170 -6.65 -22.78 -5.05
N GLU A 171 -7.04 -23.80 -4.29
CA GLU A 171 -8.30 -23.82 -3.56
C GLU A 171 -8.41 -22.65 -2.57
N ARG A 172 -7.31 -22.33 -1.88
CA ARG A 172 -7.28 -21.22 -0.91
C ARG A 172 -7.34 -19.85 -1.59
N MET A 173 -6.65 -19.69 -2.72
CA MET A 173 -6.76 -18.46 -3.52
C MET A 173 -8.17 -18.26 -4.06
N VAL A 174 -8.84 -19.32 -4.50
CA VAL A 174 -10.23 -19.26 -4.94
C VAL A 174 -11.16 -18.86 -3.79
N GLU A 175 -10.98 -19.43 -2.60
CA GLU A 175 -11.74 -19.06 -1.41
C GLU A 175 -11.62 -17.56 -1.09
N ILE A 176 -10.38 -17.05 -1.06
CA ILE A 176 -10.10 -15.62 -0.84
C ILE A 176 -10.73 -14.77 -1.95
N GLY A 177 -10.58 -15.18 -3.21
CA GLY A 177 -11.11 -14.47 -4.37
C GLY A 177 -12.63 -14.37 -4.33
N LEU A 178 -13.32 -15.48 -4.06
CA LEU A 178 -14.78 -15.53 -3.93
C LEU A 178 -15.28 -14.68 -2.77
N TYR A 179 -14.60 -14.74 -1.62
CA TYR A 179 -14.95 -13.90 -0.46
C TYR A 179 -14.96 -12.41 -0.82
N PHE A 180 -13.90 -11.93 -1.49
CA PHE A 180 -13.84 -10.51 -1.86
C PHE A 180 -14.74 -10.15 -3.02
N LYS A 181 -15.00 -11.07 -3.96
CA LYS A 181 -16.02 -10.88 -5.00
C LYS A 181 -17.39 -10.61 -4.35
N GLU A 182 -17.82 -11.47 -3.44
CA GLU A 182 -19.09 -11.32 -2.72
C GLU A 182 -19.12 -10.01 -1.90
N LEU A 183 -18.02 -9.66 -1.25
CA LEU A 183 -17.93 -8.42 -0.48
C LEU A 183 -18.08 -7.18 -1.38
N ILE A 184 -17.38 -7.14 -2.51
CA ILE A 184 -17.49 -6.04 -3.48
C ILE A 184 -18.92 -5.94 -4.02
N GLU A 185 -19.53 -7.05 -4.44
CA GLU A 185 -20.91 -7.08 -4.94
C GLU A 185 -21.91 -6.59 -3.88
N LYS A 186 -21.70 -6.95 -2.61
CA LYS A 186 -22.54 -6.46 -1.50
C LYS A 186 -22.39 -4.95 -1.28
N ILE A 187 -21.18 -4.41 -1.39
CA ILE A 187 -20.94 -2.97 -1.29
C ILE A 187 -21.63 -2.25 -2.45
N GLU A 188 -21.44 -2.73 -3.67
CA GLU A 188 -22.04 -2.16 -4.88
C GLU A 188 -23.58 -2.19 -4.85
N ALA A 189 -24.19 -3.24 -4.26
CA ALA A 189 -25.64 -3.35 -4.17
C ALA A 189 -26.30 -2.40 -3.16
N ASN A 190 -25.53 -1.84 -2.22
CA ASN A 190 -26.05 -0.92 -1.20
C ASN A 190 -26.01 0.57 -1.64
N PHE A 191 -25.63 0.83 -2.89
CA PHE A 191 -25.56 2.17 -3.51
C PHE A 191 -26.39 2.25 -4.80
#